data_AF-A0A259MM46-F1
#
_entry.id   AF-A0A259MM46-F1
#
_cell.length_a   1.000
_cell.length_b   1.000
_cell.length_c   1.000
_cell.angle_alpha   90.00
_cell.angle_beta   90.00
_cell.angle_gamma   90.00
#
_symmetry.space_group_name_H-M   'P 1'
#
loop_
_entity.id
_entity.type
_entity.pdbx_description
1 polymer ?
#
loop_
_entity_poly.entity_id
_entity_poly.type
_entity_poly.pdbx_seq_one_letter_code
_entity_poly.pdbx_strand_id
1 'polypeptide(L)'
;MNSRLLQTLLALSLLLNTFVLVGFVYRSWIEPPFGMYPPPPPRGGPGQPGQPGGPRFNPVEMVVRDLGLDGEQRQRMKDLFDRYANERRERLQEIQRVREQTGVELGRTPMDMSRVDGLIDQVSRLRAEQQKETLRTLLELQPSLRPDQRERLQDLLVDRVAPPPPPPRPPAGGPPRPPQ
;
A
#
# COMPACT_ATOMS: atom_id res chain seq x y z
N MET A 1 -7.52 69.11 20.37
CA MET A 1 -7.24 67.68 20.66
C MET A 1 -6.08 67.60 21.63
N ASN A 2 -6.24 66.94 22.78
CA ASN A 2 -5.22 66.88 23.83
C ASN A 2 -4.02 66.05 23.38
N SER A 3 -2.81 66.63 23.43
CA SER A 3 -1.54 65.97 23.08
C SER A 3 -1.35 64.62 23.79
N ARG A 4 -1.77 64.54 25.07
CA ARG A 4 -1.75 63.30 25.84
C ARG A 4 -2.65 62.20 25.26
N LEU A 5 -3.81 62.59 24.72
CA LEU A 5 -4.77 61.67 24.12
C LEU A 5 -4.22 61.11 22.80
N LEU A 6 -3.56 61.95 22.01
CA LEU A 6 -2.88 61.56 20.78
C LEU A 6 -1.69 60.62 21.07
N GLN A 7 -0.90 60.90 22.10
CA GLN A 7 0.18 60.02 22.56
C GLN A 7 -0.34 58.66 23.05
N THR A 8 -1.43 58.62 23.83
CA THR A 8 -2.02 57.35 24.26
C THR A 8 -2.54 56.53 23.09
N LEU A 9 -3.19 57.15 22.10
CA LEU A 9 -3.67 56.45 20.91
C LEU A 9 -2.51 55.91 20.06
N LEU A 10 -1.44 56.69 19.92
CA LEU A 10 -0.26 56.28 19.16
C LEU A 10 0.47 55.13 19.85
N ALA A 11 0.64 55.20 21.18
CA ALA A 11 1.23 54.12 21.96
C ALA A 11 0.39 52.85 21.90
N LEU A 12 -0.94 52.96 22.03
CA LEU A 12 -1.86 51.83 21.93
C LEU A 12 -1.82 51.19 20.54
N SER A 13 -1.80 52.01 19.48
CA SER A 13 -1.68 51.53 18.09
C SER A 13 -0.37 50.79 17.87
N LEU A 14 0.74 51.31 18.40
CA LEU A 14 2.04 50.66 18.26
C LEU A 14 2.07 49.31 18.99
N LEU A 15 1.48 49.24 20.19
CA LEU A 15 1.38 48.02 20.99
C LEU A 15 0.52 46.97 20.28
N LEU A 16 -0.63 47.37 19.74
CA LEU A 16 -1.54 46.48 19.01
C LEU A 16 -0.87 45.91 17.76
N ASN A 17 -0.24 46.76 16.95
CA ASN A 17 0.47 46.32 15.74
C ASN A 17 1.63 45.37 16.06
N THR A 18 2.39 45.67 17.12
CA THR A 18 3.49 44.80 17.57
C THR A 18 2.96 43.45 18.04
N PHE A 19 1.84 43.42 18.77
CA PHE A 19 1.23 42.18 19.25
C PHE A 19 0.72 41.30 18.09
N VAL A 20 0.15 41.90 17.05
CA VAL A 20 -0.29 41.19 15.82
C VAL A 20 0.91 40.62 15.07
N LEU A 21 2.00 41.38 14.91
CA LEU A 21 3.21 40.91 14.25
C LEU A 21 3.88 39.77 15.02
N VAL A 22 4.02 39.91 16.34
CA VAL A 22 4.59 38.86 17.20
C VAL A 22 3.69 37.62 17.20
N GLY A 23 2.36 37.77 17.27
CA GLY A 23 1.42 36.64 17.17
C GLY A 23 1.45 35.93 15.82
N PHE A 24 1.60 36.67 14.71
CA PHE A 24 1.73 36.10 13.36
C PHE A 24 3.05 35.36 13.16
N VAL A 25 4.16 35.92 13.65
CA VAL A 25 5.48 35.26 13.62
C VAL A 25 5.49 34.03 14.54
N TYR A 26 4.91 34.13 15.74
CA TYR A 26 4.78 33.00 16.66
C TYR A 26 3.93 31.86 16.06
N ARG A 27 2.78 32.20 15.45
CA ARG A 27 1.92 31.23 14.74
C ARG A 27 2.63 30.58 13.56
N SER A 28 3.43 31.33 12.80
CA SER A 28 4.13 30.77 11.63
C SER A 28 5.34 29.91 11.98
N TRP A 29 5.90 30.00 13.20
CA TRP A 29 7.06 29.22 13.64
C TRP A 29 6.76 28.10 14.65
N ILE A 30 5.71 28.21 15.48
CA ILE A 30 5.48 27.27 16.61
C ILE A 30 4.21 26.41 16.44
N GLU A 31 3.29 26.78 15.55
CA GLU A 31 2.22 25.89 15.10
C GLU A 31 2.49 25.43 13.66
N PRO A 32 2.90 24.18 13.39
CA PRO A 32 2.57 23.59 12.10
C PRO A 32 1.04 23.74 11.93
N PRO A 33 0.54 24.17 10.76
CA PRO A 33 -0.88 24.49 10.60
C PRO A 33 -1.72 23.30 11.04
N PHE A 34 -2.30 23.39 12.24
CA PHE A 34 -3.19 22.39 12.80
C PHE A 34 -4.54 22.49 12.10
N GLY A 35 -4.54 22.00 10.87
CA GLY A 35 -5.52 21.02 10.43
C GLY A 35 -4.78 19.72 10.14
N MET A 36 -3.98 19.21 11.10
CA MET A 36 -3.42 17.85 11.02
C MET A 36 -4.54 16.83 11.27
N TYR A 37 -5.48 16.73 10.33
CA TYR A 37 -5.77 15.40 9.85
C TYR A 37 -4.52 14.99 9.09
N PRO A 38 -3.87 13.85 9.39
CA PRO A 38 -2.96 13.29 8.40
C PRO A 38 -3.74 13.27 7.08
N PRO A 39 -3.16 13.72 5.95
CA PRO A 39 -3.81 13.56 4.67
C PRO A 39 -4.29 12.11 4.62
N PRO A 40 -5.57 11.83 4.25
CA PRO A 40 -6.01 10.45 4.13
C PRO A 40 -4.95 9.73 3.31
N PRO A 41 -4.36 8.63 3.84
CA PRO A 41 -3.26 7.96 3.18
C PRO A 41 -3.67 7.78 1.72
N PRO A 42 -2.78 8.10 0.75
CA PRO A 42 -3.11 8.03 -0.67
C PRO A 42 -3.82 6.72 -0.88
N ARG A 43 -5.09 6.78 -1.33
CA ARG A 43 -6.07 5.69 -1.29
C ARG A 43 -5.45 4.50 -2.02
N GLY A 44 -4.72 3.70 -1.26
CA GLY A 44 -3.98 2.58 -1.76
C GLY A 44 -5.02 1.62 -2.28
N GLY A 45 -4.91 1.25 -3.55
CA GLY A 45 -5.80 0.24 -4.14
C GLY A 45 -5.95 -0.97 -3.20
N PRO A 46 -7.09 -1.67 -3.29
CA PRO A 46 -7.69 -2.43 -2.20
C PRO A 46 -6.70 -3.43 -1.59
N GLY A 47 -6.16 -3.05 -0.43
CA GLY A 47 -5.51 -3.90 0.55
C GLY A 47 -6.25 -3.68 1.88
N GLN A 48 -6.48 -4.75 2.62
CA GLN A 48 -7.32 -4.80 3.82
C GLN A 48 -7.06 -3.66 4.82
N PRO A 49 -8.09 -3.17 5.52
CA PRO A 49 -7.90 -2.15 6.55
C PRO A 49 -7.05 -2.72 7.70
N GLY A 50 -5.87 -2.14 7.92
CA GLY A 50 -5.03 -2.40 9.11
C GLY A 50 -3.56 -2.75 8.87
N GLN A 51 -3.10 -2.96 7.63
CA GLN A 51 -1.68 -3.26 7.38
C GLN A 51 -0.88 -1.99 7.04
N PRO A 52 0.24 -1.71 7.75
CA PRO A 52 1.17 -0.65 7.37
C PRO A 52 1.63 -0.88 5.94
N GLY A 53 1.61 0.17 5.12
CA GLY A 53 2.11 0.18 3.74
C GLY A 53 3.61 -0.05 3.70
N GLY A 54 4.05 -1.27 3.97
CA GLY A 54 5.41 -1.71 3.72
C GLY A 54 5.71 -1.70 2.22
N PRO A 55 6.99 -1.76 1.83
CA PRO A 55 7.37 -1.95 0.44
C PRO A 55 6.58 -3.13 -0.11
N ARG A 56 5.83 -2.92 -1.20
CA ARG A 56 5.13 -4.00 -1.90
C ARG A 56 6.18 -4.85 -2.59
N PHE A 57 6.88 -5.68 -1.82
CA PHE A 57 7.89 -6.61 -2.31
C PHE A 57 7.26 -7.48 -3.40
N ASN A 58 8.03 -7.70 -4.47
CA ASN A 58 7.63 -8.55 -5.56
C ASN A 58 7.44 -10.00 -5.03
N PRO A 59 6.40 -10.77 -5.42
CA PRO A 59 6.23 -12.14 -4.94
C PRO A 59 7.47 -13.03 -5.09
N VAL A 60 8.20 -12.91 -6.20
CA VAL A 60 9.47 -13.64 -6.40
C VAL A 60 10.56 -13.11 -5.46
N GLU A 61 10.69 -11.79 -5.28
CA GLU A 61 11.66 -11.22 -4.34
C GLU A 61 11.41 -11.66 -2.89
N MET A 62 10.15 -11.78 -2.49
CA MET A 62 9.80 -12.31 -1.17
C MET A 62 10.33 -13.73 -0.99
N VAL A 63 10.05 -14.62 -1.95
CA VAL A 63 10.55 -16.00 -1.91
C VAL A 63 12.07 -16.04 -1.94
N VAL A 64 12.71 -15.27 -2.83
CA VAL A 64 14.17 -15.17 -2.95
C VAL A 64 14.83 -14.72 -1.64
N ARG A 65 14.23 -13.74 -0.96
CA ARG A 65 14.70 -13.30 0.36
C ARG A 65 14.60 -14.44 1.38
N ASP A 66 13.50 -15.18 1.36
CA ASP A 66 13.24 -16.26 2.31
C ASP A 66 14.08 -17.52 2.01
N LEU A 67 14.61 -17.66 0.79
CA LEU A 67 15.56 -18.71 0.37
C LEU A 67 17.01 -18.44 0.78
N GLY A 68 17.34 -17.23 1.25
CA GLY A 68 18.69 -16.89 1.71
C GLY A 68 19.76 -17.04 0.61
N LEU A 69 19.49 -16.55 -0.61
CA LEU A 69 20.45 -16.61 -1.70
C LEU A 69 21.71 -15.80 -1.40
N ASP A 70 22.88 -16.38 -1.66
CA ASP A 70 24.16 -15.68 -1.57
C ASP A 70 24.33 -14.65 -2.71
N GLY A 71 25.40 -13.86 -2.63
CA GLY A 71 25.68 -12.80 -3.61
C GLY A 71 25.89 -13.33 -5.03
N GLU A 72 26.56 -14.47 -5.17
CA GLU A 72 26.86 -15.07 -6.48
C GLU A 72 25.61 -15.69 -7.12
N GLN A 73 24.76 -16.36 -6.32
CA GLN A 73 23.46 -16.85 -6.77
C GLN A 73 22.58 -15.68 -7.23
N ARG A 74 22.49 -14.60 -6.44
CA ARG A 74 21.71 -13.41 -6.83
C ARG A 74 22.24 -12.78 -8.12
N GLN A 75 23.55 -12.68 -8.27
CA GLN A 75 24.13 -12.09 -9.47
C GLN A 75 23.87 -12.94 -10.72
N ARG A 76 23.97 -14.27 -10.62
CA ARG A 76 23.65 -15.19 -11.73
C ARG A 76 22.20 -15.12 -12.17
N MET A 77 21.30 -14.78 -11.26
CA MET A 77 19.85 -14.77 -11.48
C MET A 77 19.30 -13.36 -11.70
N LYS A 78 20.19 -12.35 -11.77
CA LYS A 78 19.80 -10.95 -11.91
C LYS A 78 18.94 -10.70 -13.15
N ASP A 79 19.35 -11.24 -14.30
CA ASP A 79 18.62 -11.05 -15.56
C ASP A 79 17.22 -11.67 -15.51
N LEU A 80 17.07 -12.80 -14.81
CA LEU A 80 15.78 -13.43 -14.57
C LEU A 80 14.87 -12.55 -13.70
N PHE A 81 15.42 -11.98 -12.61
CA PHE A 81 14.67 -11.07 -11.74
C PHE A 81 14.29 -9.78 -12.45
N ASP A 82 15.19 -9.20 -13.24
CA ASP A 82 14.94 -7.98 -13.99
C ASP A 82 13.84 -8.19 -15.05
N ARG A 83 13.91 -9.31 -15.80
CA ARG A 83 12.87 -9.70 -16.75
C ARG A 83 11.51 -9.82 -16.08
N TYR A 84 11.43 -10.60 -14.99
CA TYR A 84 10.19 -10.78 -14.25
C TYR A 84 9.66 -9.46 -13.67
N ALA A 85 10.53 -8.60 -13.15
CA ALA A 85 10.14 -7.30 -12.62
C ALA A 85 9.54 -6.39 -13.70
N ASN A 86 10.10 -6.40 -14.91
CA ASN A 86 9.59 -5.63 -16.05
C ASN A 86 8.24 -6.16 -16.53
N GLU A 87 8.12 -7.46 -16.78
CA GLU A 87 6.85 -8.08 -17.21
C GLU A 87 5.74 -7.87 -16.19
N ARG A 88 6.06 -7.97 -14.89
CA ARG A 88 5.12 -7.69 -13.82
C ARG A 88 4.67 -6.23 -13.82
N ARG A 89 5.59 -5.29 -14.07
CA ARG A 89 5.28 -3.85 -14.14
C ARG A 89 4.31 -3.58 -15.30
N GLU A 90 4.57 -4.14 -16.47
CA GLU A 90 3.69 -4.02 -17.64
C GLU A 90 2.29 -4.58 -17.35
N ARG A 91 2.21 -5.80 -16.78
CA ARG A 91 0.93 -6.42 -16.44
C ARG A 91 0.14 -5.64 -15.37
N LEU A 92 0.83 -5.04 -14.41
CA LEU A 92 0.19 -4.16 -13.42
C LEU A 92 -0.37 -2.88 -14.07
N GLN A 93 0.34 -2.32 -15.05
CA GLN A 93 -0.16 -1.18 -15.83
C GLN A 93 -1.39 -1.57 -16.64
N GLU A 94 -1.41 -2.76 -17.26
CA GLU A 94 -2.59 -3.26 -17.98
C GLU A 94 -3.79 -3.42 -17.06
N ILE A 95 -3.62 -4.07 -15.90
CA ILE A 95 -4.69 -4.19 -14.90
C ILE A 95 -5.21 -2.82 -14.47
N GLN A 96 -4.31 -1.84 -14.29
CA GLN A 96 -4.70 -0.48 -13.93
C GLN A 96 -5.52 0.21 -15.02
N ARG A 97 -5.13 0.06 -16.31
CA ARG A 97 -5.91 0.57 -17.45
C ARG A 97 -7.31 -0.06 -17.52
N VAL A 98 -7.42 -1.37 -17.32
CA VAL A 98 -8.72 -2.06 -17.33
C VAL A 98 -9.62 -1.58 -16.18
N ARG A 99 -9.03 -1.31 -14.99
CA ARG A 99 -9.77 -0.73 -13.86
C ARG A 99 -10.26 0.68 -14.15
N GLU A 100 -9.44 1.50 -14.81
CA GLU A 100 -9.85 2.85 -15.24
C GLU A 100 -11.00 2.79 -16.25
N GLN A 101 -10.92 1.89 -17.23
CA GLN A 101 -12.02 1.63 -18.17
C GLN A 101 -13.29 1.18 -17.44
N THR A 102 -13.16 0.32 -16.43
CA THR A 102 -14.30 -0.11 -15.60
C THR A 102 -14.92 1.09 -14.89
N GLY A 103 -14.11 1.98 -14.31
CA GLY A 103 -14.58 3.20 -13.68
C GLY A 103 -15.32 4.13 -14.64
N VAL A 104 -14.85 4.24 -15.88
CA VAL A 104 -15.52 5.03 -16.94
C VAL A 104 -16.89 4.44 -17.29
N GLU A 105 -17.01 3.12 -17.45
CA GLU A 105 -18.28 2.46 -17.76
C GLU A 105 -19.29 2.56 -16.63
N LEU A 106 -18.83 2.41 -15.38
CA LEU A 106 -19.67 2.58 -14.19
C LEU A 106 -20.21 4.00 -14.02
N GLY A 107 -19.54 5.00 -14.61
CA GLY A 107 -19.97 6.40 -14.61
C GLY A 107 -20.99 6.76 -15.70
N ARG A 108 -21.31 5.85 -16.64
CA ARG A 108 -22.27 6.10 -17.73
C ARG A 108 -23.71 5.92 -17.28
N THR A 109 -24.64 6.60 -17.95
CA THR A 109 -26.08 6.41 -17.78
C THR A 109 -26.74 6.36 -19.16
N PRO A 110 -27.37 5.23 -19.56
CA PRO A 110 -27.44 3.96 -18.83
C PRO A 110 -26.07 3.25 -18.75
N MET A 111 -25.90 2.42 -17.72
CA MET A 111 -24.70 1.59 -17.55
C MET A 111 -24.76 0.37 -18.49
N ASP A 112 -23.65 0.08 -19.17
CA ASP A 112 -23.52 -1.12 -20.00
C ASP A 112 -22.92 -2.27 -19.19
N MET A 113 -23.79 -3.08 -18.59
CA MET A 113 -23.38 -4.23 -17.77
C MET A 113 -22.60 -5.29 -18.57
N SER A 114 -22.94 -5.51 -19.85
CA SER A 114 -22.22 -6.47 -20.69
C SER A 114 -20.75 -6.07 -20.85
N ARG A 115 -20.48 -4.76 -20.94
CA ARG A 115 -19.12 -4.25 -21.03
C ARG A 115 -18.37 -4.34 -19.70
N VAL A 116 -19.04 -4.07 -18.58
CA VAL A 116 -18.45 -4.23 -17.24
C VAL A 116 -18.04 -5.68 -16.99
N ASP A 117 -18.89 -6.65 -17.33
CA ASP A 117 -18.59 -8.08 -17.18
C ASP A 117 -17.33 -8.47 -17.98
N GLY A 118 -17.24 -8.02 -19.24
CA GLY A 118 -16.05 -8.26 -20.06
C GLY A 118 -14.75 -7.67 -19.48
N LEU A 119 -14.83 -6.50 -18.83
CA LEU A 119 -13.68 -5.89 -18.15
C LEU A 119 -13.26 -6.67 -16.89
N ILE A 120 -14.24 -7.19 -16.13
CA ILE A 120 -13.98 -8.04 -14.96
C ILE A 120 -13.28 -9.34 -15.39
N ASP A 121 -13.75 -9.97 -16.46
CA ASP A 121 -13.13 -11.17 -17.02
C ASP A 121 -11.69 -10.91 -17.47
N GLN A 122 -11.45 -9.75 -18.08
CA GLN A 122 -10.10 -9.34 -18.49
C GLN A 122 -9.16 -9.18 -17.29
N VAL A 123 -9.60 -8.53 -16.20
CA VAL A 123 -8.80 -8.44 -14.97
C VAL A 123 -8.53 -9.83 -14.39
N SER A 124 -9.52 -10.71 -14.40
CA SER A 124 -9.39 -12.08 -13.88
C SER A 124 -8.37 -12.89 -14.68
N ARG A 125 -8.42 -12.82 -16.02
CA ARG A 125 -7.43 -13.43 -16.90
C ARG A 125 -6.02 -12.89 -16.64
N LEU A 126 -5.86 -11.56 -16.56
CA LEU A 126 -4.56 -10.94 -16.30
C LEU A 126 -3.95 -11.39 -14.97
N ARG A 127 -4.76 -11.51 -13.92
CA ARG A 127 -4.31 -12.03 -12.62
C ARG A 127 -3.89 -13.50 -12.69
N ALA A 128 -4.67 -14.33 -13.39
CA ALA A 128 -4.33 -15.74 -13.57
C ALA A 128 -2.99 -15.90 -14.31
N GLU A 129 -2.77 -15.13 -15.38
CA GLU A 129 -1.48 -15.16 -16.09
C GLU A 129 -0.32 -14.65 -15.22
N GLN A 130 -0.55 -13.62 -14.39
CA GLN A 130 0.46 -13.16 -13.44
C GLN A 130 0.85 -14.24 -12.41
N GLN A 131 -0.11 -15.02 -11.91
CA GLN A 131 0.14 -16.12 -10.99
C GLN A 131 0.93 -17.25 -11.67
N LYS A 132 0.53 -17.64 -12.88
CA LYS A 132 1.26 -18.64 -13.68
C LYS A 132 2.70 -18.21 -13.92
N GLU A 133 2.91 -16.94 -14.29
CA GLU A 133 4.25 -16.42 -14.58
C GLU A 133 5.14 -16.40 -13.33
N THR A 134 4.56 -16.01 -12.19
CA THR A 134 5.26 -16.07 -10.90
C THR A 134 5.72 -17.51 -10.60
N LEU A 135 4.86 -18.51 -10.79
CA LEU A 135 5.23 -19.91 -10.57
C LEU A 135 6.30 -20.39 -11.55
N ARG A 136 6.18 -20.05 -12.85
CA ARG A 136 7.21 -20.39 -13.85
C ARG A 136 8.56 -19.80 -13.49
N THR A 137 8.61 -18.52 -13.16
CA THR A 137 9.85 -17.84 -12.73
C THR A 137 10.45 -18.52 -11.51
N LEU A 138 9.64 -18.91 -10.52
CA LEU A 138 10.11 -19.64 -9.34
C LEU A 138 10.68 -21.02 -9.68
N LEU A 139 10.08 -21.74 -10.64
CA LEU A 139 10.59 -23.03 -11.11
C LEU A 139 11.90 -22.87 -11.91
N GLU A 140 12.06 -21.78 -12.66
CA GLU A 140 13.33 -21.44 -13.31
C GLU A 140 14.47 -21.19 -12.31
N LEU A 141 14.16 -20.88 -11.03
CA LEU A 141 15.18 -20.76 -9.99
C LEU A 141 15.78 -22.11 -9.62
N GLN A 142 14.99 -23.20 -9.63
CA GLN A 142 15.35 -24.50 -9.06
C GLN A 142 16.74 -25.03 -9.45
N PRO A 143 17.19 -24.97 -10.72
CA PRO A 143 18.49 -25.51 -11.12
C PRO A 143 19.68 -24.79 -10.49
N SER A 144 19.51 -23.54 -10.06
CA SER A 144 20.58 -22.71 -9.47
C SER A 144 20.62 -22.78 -7.94
N LEU A 145 19.66 -23.49 -7.33
CA LEU A 145 19.52 -23.62 -5.89
C LEU A 145 20.26 -24.85 -5.36
N ARG A 146 20.82 -24.70 -4.15
CA ARG A 146 21.36 -25.84 -3.38
C ARG A 146 20.22 -26.78 -2.95
N PRO A 147 20.50 -28.06 -2.61
CA PRO A 147 19.47 -29.02 -2.21
C PRO A 147 18.57 -28.53 -1.07
N ASP A 148 19.14 -27.93 -0.02
CA ASP A 148 18.45 -27.33 1.12
C ASP A 148 17.51 -26.18 0.70
N GLN A 149 17.95 -25.34 -0.24
CA GLN A 149 17.15 -24.25 -0.77
C GLN A 149 16.00 -24.75 -1.67
N ARG A 150 16.19 -25.87 -2.37
CA ARG A 150 15.13 -26.46 -3.20
C ARG A 150 13.98 -27.02 -2.36
N GLU A 151 14.29 -27.70 -1.26
CA GLU A 151 13.30 -28.17 -0.29
C GLU A 151 12.52 -26.98 0.29
N ARG A 152 13.24 -25.94 0.73
CA ARG A 152 12.62 -24.71 1.24
C ARG A 152 11.75 -23.99 0.20
N LEU A 153 12.16 -23.98 -1.07
CA LEU A 153 11.33 -23.44 -2.16
C LEU A 153 10.01 -24.23 -2.29
N GLN A 154 10.07 -25.56 -2.19
CA GLN A 154 8.89 -26.40 -2.27
C GLN A 154 7.92 -26.11 -1.12
N ASP A 155 8.41 -25.99 0.10
CA ASP A 155 7.58 -25.62 1.26
C ASP A 155 6.91 -24.26 1.07
N LEU A 156 7.67 -23.24 0.63
CA LEU A 156 7.14 -21.90 0.35
C LEU A 156 6.08 -21.90 -0.76
N LEU A 157 6.21 -22.79 -1.76
CA LEU A 157 5.20 -22.93 -2.81
C LEU A 157 3.93 -23.59 -2.27
N VAL A 158 4.06 -24.62 -1.42
CA VAL A 158 2.91 -25.29 -0.78
C VAL A 158 2.16 -24.32 0.11
N ASP A 159 2.85 -23.59 1.00
CA ASP A 159 2.25 -22.62 1.92
C ASP A 159 1.47 -21.52 1.19
N ARG A 160 1.90 -21.19 -0.04
CA ARG A 160 1.27 -20.13 -0.84
C ARG A 160 0.03 -20.59 -1.61
N VAL A 161 -0.04 -21.88 -1.94
CA VAL A 161 -1.19 -22.48 -2.61
C VAL A 161 -2.21 -22.99 -1.59
N ALA A 162 -1.74 -23.47 -0.45
CA ALA A 162 -2.60 -23.91 0.64
C ALA A 162 -3.40 -22.72 1.21
N PRO A 163 -4.70 -22.90 1.51
CA PRO A 163 -5.44 -21.90 2.25
C PRO A 163 -4.78 -21.67 3.61
N PRO A 164 -4.71 -20.42 4.12
CA PRO A 164 -4.17 -20.16 5.44
C PRO A 164 -4.95 -20.96 6.49
N PRO A 165 -4.28 -21.49 7.54
CA PRO A 165 -4.98 -22.20 8.59
C PRO A 165 -6.06 -21.29 9.21
N PRO A 166 -7.24 -21.83 9.54
CA PRO A 166 -8.29 -21.05 10.16
C PRO A 166 -7.76 -20.46 11.49
N PRO A 167 -8.13 -19.20 11.82
CA PRO A 167 -7.71 -18.61 13.09
C PRO A 167 -8.20 -19.47 14.26
N PRO A 168 -7.42 -19.56 15.36
CA PRO A 168 -7.87 -20.28 16.55
C PRO A 168 -9.19 -19.69 17.03
N ARG A 169 -10.22 -20.54 17.19
CA ARG A 169 -11.52 -20.10 17.73
C ARG A 169 -11.29 -19.60 19.15
N PRO A 170 -11.82 -18.42 19.54
CA PRO A 170 -11.79 -18.01 20.93
C PRO A 170 -12.48 -19.08 21.79
N PRO A 171 -11.97 -19.37 23.00
CA PRO A 171 -12.60 -20.32 23.90
C PRO A 171 -14.04 -19.88 24.12
N ALA A 172 -14.99 -20.81 23.93
CA ALA A 172 -16.40 -20.56 24.15
C ALA A 172 -16.57 -20.04 25.59
N GLY A 173 -16.88 -18.75 25.72
CA GLY A 173 -17.20 -18.14 27.00
C GLY A 173 -18.32 -18.94 27.63
N GLY A 174 -18.02 -19.57 28.77
CA GLY A 174 -19.01 -20.32 29.54
C GLY A 174 -20.23 -19.44 29.88
N PRO A 175 -21.37 -20.07 30.18
CA PRO A 175 -22.62 -19.37 30.42
C PRO A 175 -22.47 -18.31 31.53
N PRO A 176 -23.17 -17.17 31.42
CA PRO A 176 -23.08 -16.09 32.39
C PRO A 176 -23.51 -16.60 33.77
N ARG A 177 -22.62 -16.46 34.76
CA ARG A 177 -22.92 -16.77 36.15
C ARG A 177 -24.00 -15.79 36.63
N PRO A 178 -25.14 -16.26 37.18
CA PRO A 178 -26.19 -15.37 37.65
C PRO A 178 -25.70 -14.54 38.85
N PRO A 179 -26.19 -13.30 39.00
CA PRO A 179 -25.87 -12.46 40.16
C PRO A 179 -26.45 -13.09 41.44
N GLN A 180 -25.62 -13.15 42.48
CA GLN A 180 -26.04 -13.43 43.87
C GLN A 180 -26.40 -12.12 44.57
#